data_AF-B4FMX5-F1
#
_entry.id   AF-B4FMX5-F1
#
_cell.length_a   1.000
_cell.length_b   1.000
_cell.length_c   1.000
_cell.angle_alpha   90.00
_cell.angle_beta   90.00
_cell.angle_gamma   90.00
#
_symmetry.space_group_name_H-M   'P 1'
#
loop_
_entity.id
_entity.type
_entity.pdbx_description
1 polymer ?
#
loop_
_entity_poly.entity_id
_entity_poly.type
_entity_poly.pdbx_seq_one_letter_code
_entity_poly.pdbx_strand_id
1 'polypeptide(L)'
;MEMNQGLLQCMGVSHSSIETVLRTTLKYSLVSKLTGAGGGGCVLTLIPTLSANTVLEKVTTELESHGYRCFKVEVGGRGLQVFRG
;
A
#
# COMPACT_ATOMS: atom_id res chain seq x y z
N MET A 1 -8.76 6.31 2.98
CA MET A 1 -7.42 6.15 3.62
C MET A 1 -6.68 7.47 3.77
N GLU A 2 -6.91 8.44 2.89
CA GLU A 2 -6.19 9.72 2.80
C GLU A 2 -6.18 10.52 4.11
N MET A 3 -7.35 10.72 4.74
CA MET A 3 -7.43 11.49 5.99
C MET A 3 -6.51 10.94 7.09
N ASN A 4 -6.48 9.61 7.28
CA ASN A 4 -5.64 9.00 8.30
C ASN A 4 -4.14 9.14 7.96
N GLN A 5 -3.77 9.02 6.68
CA GLN A 5 -2.39 9.29 6.26
C GLN A 5 -1.99 10.75 6.52
N GLY A 6 -2.87 11.72 6.27
CA GLY A 6 -2.63 13.13 6.59
C GLY A 6 -2.43 13.36 8.09
N LEU A 7 -3.23 12.74 8.95
CA LEU A 7 -3.05 12.81 10.40
C LEU A 7 -1.71 12.19 10.85
N LEU A 8 -1.30 11.06 10.24
CA LEU A 8 -0.02 10.42 10.52
C LEU A 8 1.17 11.29 10.07
N GLN A 9 1.05 12.01 8.96
CA GLN A 9 2.02 13.02 8.56
C GLN A 9 2.12 14.16 9.58
N CYS A 10 0.99 14.69 10.05
CA CYS A 10 0.96 15.73 11.08
C CYS A 10 1.58 15.27 12.41
N MET A 11 1.47 13.98 12.74
CA MET A 11 2.14 13.40 13.92
C MET A 11 3.64 13.17 13.72
N GLY A 12 4.21 13.48 12.55
CA GLY A 12 5.64 13.41 12.29
C GLY A 12 6.19 11.99 12.09
N VAL A 13 5.32 10.99 11.92
CA VAL A 13 5.73 9.58 11.75
C VAL A 13 5.88 9.16 10.28
N SER A 14 5.67 10.07 9.32
CA SER A 14 5.91 9.74 7.90
C SER A 14 7.41 9.72 7.57
N HIS A 15 7.73 9.33 6.33
CA HIS A 15 9.10 9.24 5.82
C HIS A 15 9.12 9.38 4.30
N SER A 16 10.24 9.83 3.72
CA SER A 16 10.37 10.06 2.27
C SER A 16 10.03 8.83 1.41
N SER A 17 10.35 7.63 1.92
CA SER A 17 9.96 6.37 1.26
C SER A 17 8.45 6.13 1.26
N ILE A 18 7.76 6.46 2.36
CA ILE A 18 6.30 6.39 2.44
C ILE A 18 5.69 7.38 1.44
N GLU A 19 6.16 8.64 1.45
CA GLU A 19 5.67 9.69 0.55
C GLU A 19 5.86 9.33 -0.94
N THR A 20 6.95 8.64 -1.26
CA THR A 20 7.20 8.13 -2.61
C THR A 20 6.13 7.10 -3.00
N VAL A 21 5.82 6.13 -2.12
CA VAL A 21 4.74 5.15 -2.39
C VAL A 21 3.40 5.85 -2.54
N LEU A 22 3.05 6.78 -1.64
CA LEU A 22 1.78 7.52 -1.72
C LEU A 22 1.65 8.24 -3.07
N ARG A 23 2.66 9.03 -3.45
CA ARG A 23 2.67 9.78 -4.71
C ARG A 23 2.60 8.86 -5.91
N THR A 24 3.35 7.76 -5.93
CA THR A 24 3.32 6.79 -7.03
C THR A 24 1.94 6.17 -7.17
N THR A 25 1.34 5.70 -6.07
CA THR A 25 -0.01 5.08 -6.11
C THR A 25 -1.10 6.06 -6.50
N LEU A 26 -0.97 7.33 -6.11
CA LEU A 26 -1.94 8.38 -6.44
C LEU A 26 -2.00 8.67 -7.94
N LYS A 27 -0.90 8.52 -8.69
CA LYS A 27 -0.88 8.63 -10.17
C LYS A 27 -1.84 7.65 -10.85
N TYR A 28 -2.14 6.54 -10.17
CA TYR A 28 -3.03 5.48 -10.63
C TYR A 28 -4.42 5.54 -9.98
N SER A 29 -4.76 6.66 -9.33
CA SER A 29 -6.01 6.85 -8.59
C SER A 29 -6.20 5.82 -7.46
N LEU A 30 -5.10 5.34 -6.87
CA LEU A 30 -5.13 4.45 -5.72
C LEU A 30 -4.79 5.22 -4.45
N VAL A 31 -5.50 4.90 -3.36
CA VAL A 31 -5.29 5.53 -2.06
C VAL A 31 -4.47 4.63 -1.16
N SER A 32 -3.48 5.22 -0.50
CA SER A 32 -2.52 4.51 0.33
C SER A 32 -2.38 5.14 1.72
N LYS A 33 -1.91 4.36 2.69
CA LYS A 33 -1.47 4.85 3.99
C LYS A 33 -0.34 3.98 4.55
N LEU A 34 0.53 4.56 5.37
CA LEU A 34 1.50 3.77 6.14
C LEU A 34 0.79 2.78 7.07
N THR A 35 1.46 1.69 7.40
CA THR A 35 0.98 0.71 8.40
C THR A 35 2.06 0.42 9.43
N GLY A 36 1.67 0.30 10.70
CA GLY A 36 2.60 0.20 11.83
C GLY A 36 3.11 1.57 12.29
N ALA A 37 4.37 1.61 12.74
CA ALA A 37 4.96 2.77 13.42
C ALA A 37 5.23 3.98 12.51
N GLY A 38 5.41 3.77 11.20
CA GLY A 38 5.91 4.81 10.29
C GLY A 38 7.43 4.81 10.19
N GLY A 39 8.03 5.94 9.78
CA GLY A 39 9.48 6.07 9.57
C GLY A 39 10.01 5.29 8.36
N GLY A 40 9.12 4.77 7.51
CA GLY A 40 9.43 3.86 6.42
C GLY A 40 8.56 2.60 6.51
N GLY A 41 9.19 1.43 6.46
CA GLY A 41 8.51 0.15 6.62
C GLY A 41 7.51 -0.14 5.49
N CYS A 42 6.28 -0.49 5.86
CA CYS A 42 5.25 -0.94 4.93
C CYS A 42 4.16 0.11 4.73
N VAL A 43 3.59 0.11 3.52
CA VAL A 43 2.46 0.94 3.12
C VAL A 43 1.35 0.03 2.60
N LEU A 44 0.12 0.33 2.96
CA LEU A 44 -1.07 -0.34 2.43
C LEU A 44 -1.66 0.54 1.33
N THR A 45 -1.92 -0.07 0.17
CA THR A 45 -2.64 0.54 -0.95
C THR A 45 -3.95 -0.20 -1.14
N LEU A 46 -5.07 0.54 -1.11
CA LEU A 46 -6.38 -0.06 -1.36
C LEU A 46 -6.60 -0.21 -2.86
N ILE A 47 -6.93 -1.43 -3.30
CA ILE A 47 -7.23 -1.75 -4.70
C ILE A 47 -8.76 -1.90 -4.83
N PRO A 48 -9.45 -0.99 -5.54
CA PRO A 48 -10.86 -1.16 -5.87
C PRO A 48 -11.15 -2.47 -6.62
N THR A 49 -12.29 -3.09 -6.36
CA THR A 49 -12.73 -4.34 -7.01
C THR A 49 -12.81 -4.24 -8.53
N LEU A 50 -13.10 -3.05 -9.06
CA LEU A 50 -13.23 -2.78 -10.50
C LEU A 50 -11.92 -2.27 -11.13
N SER A 51 -10.79 -2.29 -10.41
CA SER A 51 -9.51 -1.88 -10.97
C SER A 51 -9.04 -2.84 -12.05
N ALA A 52 -8.68 -2.29 -13.21
CA ALA A 52 -8.11 -3.08 -14.30
C ALA A 52 -6.76 -3.69 -13.89
N ASN A 53 -6.52 -4.95 -14.25
CA ASN A 53 -5.25 -5.65 -13.96
C ASN A 53 -4.03 -4.87 -14.48
N THR A 54 -4.16 -4.19 -15.62
CA THR A 54 -3.12 -3.33 -16.20
C THR A 54 -2.70 -2.19 -15.27
N VAL A 55 -3.63 -1.64 -14.48
CA VAL A 55 -3.30 -0.59 -13.49
C VAL A 55 -2.45 -1.20 -12.38
N LEU A 56 -2.80 -2.41 -11.93
CA LEU A 56 -2.06 -3.12 -10.88
C LEU A 56 -0.65 -3.50 -11.32
N GLU A 57 -0.48 -3.97 -12.55
CA GLU A 57 0.83 -4.28 -13.13
C GLU A 57 1.71 -3.03 -13.24
N LYS A 58 1.16 -1.93 -13.74
CA LYS A 58 1.89 -0.65 -13.89
C LYS A 58 2.34 -0.08 -12.56
N VAL A 59 1.45 -0.01 -11.57
CA VAL A 59 1.80 0.53 -10.26
C VAL A 59 2.81 -0.38 -9.54
N THR A 60 2.68 -1.69 -9.67
CA THR A 60 3.64 -2.65 -9.10
C THR A 60 5.02 -2.48 -9.72
N THR A 61 5.09 -2.44 -11.06
CA THR A 61 6.35 -2.23 -11.80
C THR A 61 7.01 -0.90 -11.42
N GLU A 62 6.22 0.18 -11.30
CA GLU A 62 6.75 1.48 -10.91
C GLU A 62 7.24 1.48 -9.45
N LEU A 63 6.53 0.84 -8.52
CA LEU A 63 7.00 0.74 -7.14
C LEU A 63 8.28 -0.11 -7.02
N GLU A 64 8.36 -1.22 -7.76
CA GLU A 64 9.55 -2.08 -7.78
C GLU A 64 10.77 -1.40 -8.41
N SER A 65 10.57 -0.51 -9.39
CA SER A 65 11.67 0.29 -9.96
C SER A 65 12.25 1.32 -8.98
N HIS A 66 11.49 1.71 -7.94
CA HIS A 66 11.99 2.50 -6.81
C HIS A 66 12.66 1.62 -5.73
N GLY A 67 12.77 0.30 -5.94
CA GLY A 67 13.39 -0.65 -5.02
C GLY A 67 12.46 -1.17 -3.93
N TYR A 68 11.13 -0.96 -4.05
CA TYR A 68 10.17 -1.52 -3.11
C TYR A 68 9.80 -2.96 -3.46
N ARG A 69 9.35 -3.71 -2.45
CA ARG A 69 8.78 -5.05 -2.63
C ARG A 69 7.27 -4.98 -2.50
N CYS A 70 6.55 -5.44 -3.52
CA CYS A 70 5.10 -5.37 -3.58
C CYS A 70 4.45 -6.73 -3.34
N PHE A 71 3.33 -6.73 -2.61
CA PHE A 71 2.52 -7.92 -2.38
C PHE A 71 1.05 -7.60 -2.65
N LYS A 72 0.44 -8.36 -3.55
CA LYS A 72 -1.02 -8.38 -3.69
C LYS A 72 -1.59 -9.30 -2.61
N VAL A 73 -2.39 -8.74 -1.71
CA VAL A 73 -3.02 -9.49 -0.61
C VAL A 73 -4.49 -9.11 -0.49
N GLU A 74 -5.27 -10.02 0.10
CA GLU A 74 -6.62 -9.73 0.58
C GLU A 74 -6.57 -9.49 2.09
N VAL A 75 -7.37 -8.54 2.57
CA VAL A 75 -7.47 -8.20 4.00
C VAL A 75 -8.77 -8.76 4.56
N GLY A 76 -8.73 -9.31 5.77
CA GLY A 76 -9.90 -9.93 6.41
C GLY A 76 -10.09 -11.41 6.06
N GLY A 77 -9.01 -12.09 5.67
CA GLY A 77 -9.01 -13.52 5.40
C GLY A 77 -9.33 -14.38 6.63
N ARG A 78 -9.50 -15.70 6.40
CA ARG A 78 -9.74 -16.67 7.46
C ARG A 78 -8.54 -16.75 8.41
N GLY A 79 -8.81 -16.93 9.70
CA GLY A 79 -7.79 -17.14 10.73
C GLY A 79 -7.13 -18.52 10.66
N LEU A 80 -6.83 -19.11 11.82
CA LEU A 80 -6.23 -20.44 11.91
C LEU A 80 -7.03 -21.48 11.12
N GLN A 81 -6.34 -22.24 10.26
CA GLN A 81 -6.90 -23.32 9.48
C GLN A 81 -6.02 -24.56 9.62
N VAL A 82 -6.64 -25.72 9.74
CA VAL A 82 -5.96 -27.02 9.68
C VAL A 82 -6.18 -27.58 8.28
N PHE A 83 -5.12 -27.68 7.48
CA PHE A 83 -5.18 -28.34 6.19
C PHE A 83 -5.05 -29.85 6.40
N ARG A 84 -6.06 -30.61 5.98
CA ARG A 84 -6.01 -32.07 5.89
C ARG A 84 -5.96 -32.40 4.40
N GLY A 85 -4.84 -32.99 3.98
CA GLY A 85 -4.65 -33.45 2.61
C GLY A 85 -5.59 -34.58 2.22
#